data_AF-A0AAU7DL04-F1
#
_entry.id   AF-A0AAU7DL04-F1
#
_cell.length_a   1.000
_cell.length_b   1.000
_cell.length_c   1.000
_cell.angle_alpha   90.00
_cell.angle_beta   90.00
_cell.angle_gamma   90.00
#
_symmetry.space_group_name_H-M   'P 1'
#
loop_
_entity.id
_entity.type
_entity.pdbx_description
1 polymer ?
#
loop_
_entity_poly.entity_id
_entity_poly.type
_entity_poly.pdbx_seq_one_letter_code
_entity_poly.pdbx_strand_id
1 'polypeptide(L)'
;MRSCLLLRPTIYAAAADARGPQGQVHVRGVVDNTNRIERALYECKDRWSTAYTVAQNKGLSAQRALRMASVAYKLAMPRMDTKPSIRAAIACIAQGIQLEVFDGRDGSQLLYAAQVALSTLTERKRKK
;
A
#
# COMPACT_ATOMS: atom_id res chain seq x y z
N MET A 1 -24.76 32.95 14.77
CA MET A 1 -25.10 31.96 13.74
C MET A 1 -24.43 30.65 14.18
N ARG A 2 -25.07 29.80 15.00
CA ARG A 2 -26.04 28.73 14.66
C ARG A 2 -25.45 27.62 13.76
N SER A 3 -25.20 26.44 14.37
CA SER A 3 -25.40 25.07 13.80
C SER A 3 -24.56 24.67 12.56
N CYS A 4 -24.36 23.41 12.12
CA CYS A 4 -24.56 22.02 12.58
C CYS A 4 -23.78 21.11 11.56
N LEU A 5 -23.37 19.83 11.74
CA LEU A 5 -23.43 18.77 12.77
C LEU A 5 -22.08 17.96 12.67
N LEU A 6 -21.56 17.37 13.74
CA LEU A 6 -21.53 15.92 14.08
C LEU A 6 -21.33 14.87 12.95
N LEU A 7 -20.76 13.72 13.37
CA LEU A 7 -20.60 12.43 12.66
C LEU A 7 -19.48 12.29 11.61
N ARG A 8 -18.28 11.91 12.10
CA ARG A 8 -17.56 10.77 11.50
C ARG A 8 -17.34 9.68 12.58
N PRO A 9 -18.28 8.74 12.73
CA PRO A 9 -18.09 7.57 13.59
C PRO A 9 -17.08 6.62 12.96
N THR A 10 -16.30 5.97 13.82
CA THR A 10 -15.85 4.56 13.67
C THR A 10 -15.90 3.95 12.25
N ILE A 11 -14.88 4.22 11.43
CA ILE A 11 -14.60 3.41 10.22
C ILE A 11 -13.65 2.24 10.56
N TYR A 12 -12.86 2.36 11.63
CA TYR A 12 -11.93 1.32 12.12
C TYR A 12 -12.61 0.27 13.04
N ALA A 13 -13.71 -0.33 12.58
CA ALA A 13 -14.42 -1.40 13.30
C ALA A 13 -14.55 -2.72 12.52
N ALA A 14 -14.01 -2.81 11.30
CA ALA A 14 -14.10 -4.00 10.44
C ALA A 14 -12.75 -4.35 9.79
N ALA A 15 -11.79 -4.81 10.61
CA ALA A 15 -10.53 -5.40 10.15
C ALA A 15 -10.32 -6.84 10.67
N ALA A 16 -11.42 -7.50 11.05
CA ALA A 16 -11.44 -8.84 11.61
C ALA A 16 -12.42 -9.76 10.85
N ASP A 17 -12.18 -9.96 9.55
CA ASP A 17 -12.06 -11.31 8.97
C ASP A 17 -11.62 -11.25 7.50
N ALA A 18 -10.58 -12.00 7.14
CA ALA A 18 -10.15 -12.20 5.74
C ALA A 18 -9.13 -13.36 5.61
N ARG A 19 -9.31 -14.47 6.32
CA ARG A 19 -8.63 -15.73 5.94
C ARG A 19 -9.32 -16.34 4.72
N GLY A 20 -9.08 -15.76 3.55
CA GLY A 20 -9.47 -16.35 2.27
C GLY A 20 -8.65 -17.61 1.97
N PRO A 21 -9.25 -18.65 1.34
CA PRO A 21 -8.53 -19.88 1.00
C PRO A 21 -7.53 -19.63 -0.13
N GLN A 22 -6.26 -19.95 0.11
CA GLN A 22 -5.17 -19.86 -0.88
C GLN A 22 -5.26 -20.99 -1.92
N GLY A 23 -6.24 -20.92 -2.82
CA GLY A 23 -6.37 -21.81 -3.98
C GLY A 23 -5.39 -21.43 -5.10
N GLN A 24 -4.12 -21.80 -4.96
CA GLN A 24 -3.05 -21.38 -5.89
C GLN A 24 -3.02 -22.27 -7.15
N VAL A 25 -3.76 -21.88 -8.19
CA VAL A 25 -3.76 -22.58 -9.50
C VAL A 25 -2.48 -22.24 -10.27
N HIS A 26 -1.58 -23.21 -10.43
CA HIS A 26 -0.32 -23.04 -11.15
C HIS A 26 -0.50 -23.12 -12.67
N VAL A 27 -0.63 -21.97 -13.33
CA VAL A 27 -0.60 -21.87 -14.80
C VAL A 27 0.83 -21.54 -15.26
N ARG A 28 1.40 -22.39 -16.12
CA ARG A 28 2.75 -22.22 -16.68
C ARG A 28 2.76 -21.14 -17.77
N GLY A 29 3.74 -20.23 -17.72
CA GLY A 29 4.38 -19.73 -18.95
C GLY A 29 4.30 -18.24 -19.29
N VAL A 30 3.59 -17.40 -18.53
CA VAL A 30 3.62 -15.93 -18.70
C VAL A 30 4.21 -15.29 -17.44
N VAL A 31 4.99 -14.21 -17.61
CA VAL A 31 5.55 -13.46 -16.48
C VAL A 31 4.46 -12.55 -15.91
N ASP A 32 3.55 -13.13 -15.12
CA ASP A 32 2.36 -12.46 -14.62
C ASP A 32 2.72 -11.31 -13.67
N ASN A 33 2.65 -10.10 -14.21
CA ASN A 33 2.82 -8.87 -13.45
C ASN A 33 1.71 -8.70 -12.41
N THR A 34 0.51 -9.25 -12.67
CA THR A 34 -0.63 -9.29 -11.77
C THR A 34 -0.26 -9.95 -10.44
N ASN A 35 0.33 -11.17 -10.49
CA ASN A 35 0.81 -11.89 -9.30
C ASN A 35 1.81 -11.05 -8.47
N ARG A 36 2.73 -10.32 -9.12
CA ARG A 36 3.68 -9.44 -8.43
C ARG A 36 3.01 -8.23 -7.76
N ILE A 37 1.98 -7.67 -8.39
CA ILE A 37 1.21 -6.54 -7.85
C ILE A 37 0.38 -7.02 -6.65
N GLU A 38 -0.35 -8.12 -6.80
CA GLU A 38 -1.16 -8.73 -5.73
C GLU A 38 -0.30 -9.13 -4.53
N ARG A 39 0.86 -9.76 -4.76
CA ARG A 39 1.79 -10.12 -3.69
C ARG A 39 2.33 -8.90 -2.94
N ALA A 40 2.64 -7.81 -3.65
CA ALA A 40 3.08 -6.57 -3.03
C ALA A 40 1.98 -5.89 -2.21
N LEU A 41 0.75 -5.85 -2.73
CA LEU A 41 -0.44 -5.34 -2.03
C LEU A 41 -0.76 -6.16 -0.77
N TYR A 42 -0.56 -7.48 -0.83
CA TYR A 42 -0.69 -8.36 0.33
C TYR A 42 0.41 -8.08 1.36
N GLU A 43 1.68 -8.07 0.96
CA GLU A 43 2.81 -7.85 1.88
C GLU A 43 2.74 -6.48 2.58
N CYS A 44 2.43 -5.40 1.85
CA CYS A 44 2.31 -4.07 2.46
C CYS A 44 1.14 -4.01 3.46
N LYS A 45 -0.01 -4.60 3.12
CA LYS A 45 -1.18 -4.66 4.01
C LYS A 45 -0.93 -5.53 5.24
N ASP A 46 -0.29 -6.68 5.08
CA ASP A 46 0.05 -7.61 6.17
C ASP A 46 1.04 -6.99 7.18
N ARG A 47 2.07 -6.29 6.70
CA ARG A 47 3.02 -5.57 7.56
C ARG A 47 2.36 -4.42 8.31
N TRP A 48 1.43 -3.71 7.67
CA TRP A 48 0.61 -2.67 8.31
C TRP A 48 -0.31 -3.26 9.39
N SER A 49 -1.06 -4.33 9.09
CA SER A 49 -1.99 -4.93 10.07
C SER A 49 -1.25 -5.56 11.24
N THR A 50 -0.14 -6.26 10.97
CA THR A 50 0.73 -6.82 12.02
C THR A 50 1.26 -5.73 12.94
N ALA A 51 1.81 -4.64 12.39
CA ALA A 51 2.30 -3.53 13.19
C ALA A 51 1.19 -2.80 13.96
N TYR A 52 0.00 -2.64 13.36
CA TYR A 52 -1.16 -2.05 14.03
C TYR A 52 -1.59 -2.90 15.23
N THR A 53 -1.75 -4.22 15.06
CA THR A 53 -2.07 -5.14 16.15
C THR A 53 -1.01 -5.14 17.25
N VAL A 54 0.27 -5.09 16.91
CA VAL A 54 1.36 -4.98 17.90
C VAL A 54 1.29 -3.66 18.69
N ALA A 55 0.87 -2.55 18.07
CA ALA A 55 0.68 -1.28 18.77
C ALA A 55 -0.54 -1.32 19.71
N GLN A 56 -1.67 -1.89 19.25
CA GLN A 56 -2.88 -2.04 20.06
C GLN A 56 -2.64 -2.93 21.28
N ASN A 57 -1.93 -4.06 21.10
CA ASN A 57 -1.55 -4.96 22.21
C ASN A 57 -0.59 -4.30 23.22
N LYS A 58 0.14 -3.27 22.80
CA LYS A 58 1.00 -2.43 23.69
C LYS A 58 0.24 -1.27 24.35
N GLY A 59 -1.08 -1.19 24.19
CA GLY A 59 -1.91 -0.10 24.74
C GLY A 59 -1.58 1.27 24.15
N LEU A 60 -1.00 1.34 22.95
CA LEU A 60 -0.71 2.62 22.30
C LEU A 60 -1.99 3.29 21.82
N SER A 61 -2.02 4.63 21.85
CA SER A 61 -3.15 5.38 21.28
C SER A 61 -3.28 5.12 19.77
N ALA A 62 -4.50 5.19 19.24
CA ALA A 62 -4.77 4.92 17.83
C ALA A 62 -3.86 5.73 16.87
N GLN A 63 -3.54 6.99 17.19
CA GLN A 63 -2.61 7.81 16.40
C GLN A 63 -1.14 7.32 16.44
N ARG A 64 -0.71 6.67 17.53
CA ARG A 64 0.60 6.00 17.60
C ARG A 64 0.57 4.65 16.86
N ALA A 65 -0.53 3.90 16.98
CA ALA A 65 -0.74 2.65 16.25
C ALA A 65 -0.74 2.85 14.73
N LEU A 66 -1.53 3.81 14.23
CA LEU A 66 -1.54 4.21 12.82
C LEU A 66 -0.14 4.65 12.35
N ARG A 67 0.57 5.50 13.10
CA ARG A 67 1.94 5.89 12.72
C ARG A 67 2.90 4.69 12.62
N MET A 68 2.84 3.76 13.56
CA MET A 68 3.69 2.57 13.54
C MET A 68 3.35 1.64 12.35
N ALA A 69 2.06 1.46 12.08
CA ALA A 69 1.57 0.70 10.93
C ALA A 69 1.94 1.34 9.59
N SER A 70 1.82 2.66 9.46
CA SER A 70 2.22 3.41 8.27
C SER A 70 3.73 3.35 8.01
N VAL A 71 4.57 3.34 9.05
CA VAL A 71 6.02 3.07 8.89
C VAL A 71 6.27 1.66 8.37
N ALA A 72 5.61 0.64 8.95
CA ALA A 72 5.74 -0.74 8.49
C ALA A 72 5.29 -0.93 7.03
N TYR A 73 4.21 -0.27 6.61
CA TYR A 73 3.76 -0.24 5.22
C TYR A 73 4.82 0.37 4.30
N LYS A 74 5.33 1.57 4.64
CA LYS A 74 6.34 2.28 3.83
C LYS A 74 7.64 1.45 3.69
N LEU A 75 8.04 0.70 4.72
CA LEU A 75 9.20 -0.21 4.68
C LEU A 75 8.96 -1.48 3.85
N ALA A 76 7.71 -1.90 3.67
CA ALA A 76 7.33 -3.08 2.87
C ALA A 76 7.16 -2.77 1.37
N MET A 77 7.19 -1.49 0.98
CA MET A 77 6.90 -1.08 -0.39
C MET A 77 7.90 -1.62 -1.44
N PRO A 78 7.43 -1.96 -2.65
CA PRO A 78 8.30 -2.26 -3.77
C PRO A 78 9.22 -1.10 -4.13
N ARG A 79 10.48 -1.39 -4.44
CA ARG A 79 11.43 -0.41 -4.99
C ARG A 79 11.01 0.02 -6.40
N MET A 80 11.35 1.25 -6.78
CA MET A 80 11.06 1.81 -8.11
C MET A 80 12.21 1.61 -9.11
N ASP A 81 12.83 0.42 -9.09
CA ASP A 81 14.04 0.08 -9.85
C ASP A 81 13.78 -0.61 -11.20
N THR A 82 12.63 -1.27 -11.38
CA THR A 82 12.28 -2.00 -12.60
C THR A 82 10.84 -1.75 -13.02
N LYS A 83 10.53 -1.89 -14.31
CA LYS A 83 9.15 -1.73 -14.83
C LYS A 83 8.07 -2.53 -14.06
N PRO A 84 8.26 -3.82 -13.71
CA PRO A 84 7.28 -4.54 -12.88
C PRO A 84 7.24 -4.04 -11.43
N SER A 85 8.37 -3.71 -10.80
CA SER A 85 8.38 -3.23 -9.41
C SER A 85 7.77 -1.85 -9.26
N ILE A 86 7.95 -0.94 -10.23
CA ILE A 86 7.29 0.37 -10.24
C ILE A 86 5.76 0.23 -10.39
N ARG A 87 5.27 -0.70 -11.22
CA ARG A 87 3.82 -0.98 -11.32
C ARG A 87 3.23 -1.46 -10.00
N ALA A 88 3.95 -2.33 -9.29
CA ALA A 88 3.57 -2.76 -7.94
C ALA A 88 3.64 -1.60 -6.92
N ALA A 89 4.66 -0.74 -7.01
CA ALA A 89 4.77 0.46 -6.17
C ALA A 89 3.57 1.41 -6.37
N ILE A 90 3.15 1.69 -7.62
CA ILE A 90 1.96 2.52 -7.91
C ILE A 90 0.71 1.95 -7.23
N ALA A 91 0.48 0.64 -7.33
CA ALA A 91 -0.66 -0.01 -6.67
C ALA A 91 -0.58 0.11 -5.14
N CYS A 92 0.60 -0.06 -4.55
CA CYS A 92 0.81 0.10 -3.11
C CYS A 92 0.68 1.57 -2.66
N ILE A 93 1.05 2.56 -3.48
CA ILE A 93 0.80 3.97 -3.16
C ILE A 93 -0.71 4.25 -3.14
N ALA A 94 -1.47 3.74 -4.12
CA ALA A 94 -2.92 3.89 -4.16
C ALA A 94 -3.62 3.24 -2.96
N GLN A 95 -3.24 2.01 -2.61
CA GLN A 95 -3.74 1.34 -1.40
C GLN A 95 -3.31 2.09 -0.12
N GLY A 96 -2.08 2.58 -0.06
CA GLY A 96 -1.57 3.37 1.06
C GLY A 96 -2.31 4.70 1.28
N ILE A 97 -2.74 5.38 0.20
CA ILE A 97 -3.61 6.56 0.30
C ILE A 97 -4.96 6.17 0.92
N GLN A 98 -5.55 5.05 0.49
CA GLN A 98 -6.81 4.55 1.05
C GLN A 98 -6.70 4.09 2.52
N LEU A 99 -5.51 3.69 2.96
CA LEU A 99 -5.18 3.34 4.36
C LEU A 99 -4.64 4.53 5.18
N GLU A 100 -4.67 5.75 4.64
CA GLU A 100 -4.13 6.98 5.29
C GLU A 100 -2.63 6.87 5.69
N VAL A 101 -1.87 6.00 4.99
CA VAL A 101 -0.40 5.86 5.11
C VAL A 101 0.33 7.03 4.46
N PHE A 102 -0.27 7.58 3.39
CA PHE A 102 0.16 8.80 2.72
C PHE A 102 -0.96 9.83 2.80
N ASP A 103 -0.61 11.09 3.05
CA ASP A 103 -1.53 12.19 2.79
C ASP A 103 -1.58 12.48 1.27
N GLY A 104 -2.46 13.41 0.88
CA GLY A 104 -2.64 13.77 -0.54
C GLY A 104 -1.39 14.38 -1.20
N ARG A 105 -0.46 14.96 -0.44
CA ARG A 105 0.80 15.55 -0.95
C ARG A 105 1.85 14.45 -1.12
N ASP A 106 2.11 13.67 -0.08
CA ASP A 106 3.03 12.53 -0.13
C ASP A 106 2.63 11.55 -1.25
N GLY A 107 1.35 11.19 -1.31
CA GLY A 107 0.82 10.24 -2.28
C GLY A 107 0.95 10.73 -3.73
N SER A 108 0.63 11.99 -4.00
CA SER A 108 0.75 12.57 -5.35
C SER A 108 2.21 12.72 -5.80
N GLN A 109 3.12 13.11 -4.89
CA GLN A 109 4.55 13.17 -5.19
C GLN A 109 5.14 11.79 -5.50
N LEU A 110 4.77 10.76 -4.74
CA LEU A 110 5.22 9.38 -4.98
C LEU A 110 4.67 8.81 -6.30
N LEU A 111 3.40 9.07 -6.63
CA LEU A 111 2.83 8.68 -7.92
C LEU A 111 3.53 9.38 -9.09
N TYR A 112 3.87 10.66 -8.96
CA TYR A 112 4.64 11.40 -9.96
C TYR A 112 6.07 10.83 -10.12
N ALA A 113 6.77 10.56 -9.02
CA ALA A 113 8.09 9.92 -9.06
C ALA A 113 8.05 8.55 -9.77
N ALA A 114 7.01 7.75 -9.52
CA ALA A 114 6.80 6.47 -10.20
C ALA A 114 6.55 6.63 -11.72
N GLN A 115 5.81 7.67 -12.13
CA GLN A 115 5.61 7.99 -13.55
C GLN A 115 6.95 8.37 -14.23
N VAL A 116 7.75 9.23 -13.59
CA VAL A 116 9.09 9.61 -14.10
C VAL A 116 10.02 8.40 -14.21
N ALA A 117 9.98 7.48 -13.24
CA ALA A 117 10.74 6.23 -13.29
C ALA A 117 10.33 5.33 -14.47
N LEU A 118 9.04 5.21 -14.78
CA LEU A 118 8.56 4.44 -15.95
C LEU A 118 9.01 5.06 -17.28
N SER A 119 8.98 6.39 -17.40
CA SER A 119 9.42 7.10 -18.62
C SER A 119 10.92 6.92 -18.86
N THR A 120 11.75 7.12 -17.84
CA THR A 120 13.22 7.01 -17.96
C THR A 120 13.70 5.58 -18.23
N LEU A 121 13.02 4.55 -17.73
CA LEU A 121 13.30 3.15 -18.10
C LEU A 121 12.90 2.83 -19.54
N THR A 122 11.85 3.46 -20.06
CA THR A 122 11.40 3.25 -21.44
C THR A 122 12.39 3.86 -22.44
N GLU A 123 12.89 5.07 -22.15
CA GLU A 123 13.95 5.70 -22.95
C GLU A 123 15.25 4.89 -22.99
N ARG A 124 15.68 4.32 -21.85
CA ARG A 124 16.87 3.45 -21.81
C ARG A 124 16.72 2.19 -22.68
N LYS A 125 15.51 1.66 -22.87
CA LYS A 125 15.27 0.54 -23.79
C LYS A 125 15.32 0.95 -25.26
N ARG A 126 14.92 2.18 -25.61
CA ARG A 126 14.90 2.66 -27.00
C ARG A 126 16.30 2.98 -27.56
N LYS A 127 17.26 3.30 -26.69
CA LYS A 127 18.65 3.63 -27.07
C LYS A 127 19.60 2.41 -27.10
N LYS A 128 19.07 1.19 -27.03
CA LYS A 128 19.83 -0.07 -26.95
C LYS A 128 19.26 -1.11 -27.89
#